data_AF-A0A3A1X747-F1
#
_entry.id   AF-A0A3A1X747-F1
#
_cell.length_a   1.000
_cell.length_b   1.000
_cell.length_c   1.000
_cell.angle_alpha   90.00
_cell.angle_beta   90.00
_cell.angle_gamma   90.00
#
_symmetry.space_group_name_H-M   'P 1'
#
loop_
_entity.id
_entity.type
_entity.pdbx_description
1 polymer ?
#
loop_
_entity_poly.entity_id
_entity_poly.type
_entity_poly.pdbx_seq_one_letter_code
_entity_poly.pdbx_strand_id
1 'polypeptide(L)'
;TDAGNHKDDQGKDTGVDDIDDALANAANTDNAMARLEELKEIADKFAKGDKYKGLQEGNEQKKAFDAASTAAGAVLDRAKGDPKDADQVNELYKDLLKAMRDIDPQAKSAGLKTDALKNEIESDNKLKPDTKANPATKGDSVYTTASKAKKDEFDKALNEAQTVLNGVKNADISTADKEAAEQKEIDEALDKLIKARLALDGVNTKPLEQQIAKDADIKKSVEYTKASADKKSAYDDALAAAQKLITDLTTPSADGSAAKFGNLTLDSKDAKQKALDAALKALSDAAKALDGKDTTPVPPSGDENPGSGSGSDSDSGSGSGTSTSTGNGVNKQNLINQINSTENPGGTNPGAVTPGSGSAGTTPGAPGAGSTTQGAGTGAVTPGSGSGAAGAGAAGAANAGVDNKAVNNAVENSPEVKQADAAVKQAAATLDEALAQAKRVAADPHATQEQVDAAAVKLADARKALADAQANAAKVRAAVRSRVIKGMRSRGNAGIATGANVATTGLMATMIAAIGGAFATRRMRTKHANRD
;
A
#
# COMPACT_ATOMS: atom_id res chain seq x y z
N THR A 1 -12.51 14.80 -9.13
CA THR A 1 -11.93 14.91 -10.48
C THR A 1 -11.35 13.56 -10.74
N ASP A 2 -11.92 12.79 -11.68
CA ASP A 2 -11.35 11.47 -12.03
C ASP A 2 -9.99 11.71 -12.68
N ALA A 3 -8.96 11.03 -12.19
CA ALA A 3 -7.72 10.85 -12.94
C ALA A 3 -8.09 10.08 -14.22
N GLY A 4 -7.78 10.64 -15.37
CA GLY A 4 -8.04 10.01 -16.65
C GLY A 4 -6.95 8.99 -16.95
N ASN A 5 -7.34 7.80 -17.42
CA ASN A 5 -6.38 6.90 -18.03
C ASN A 5 -5.86 7.53 -19.34
N HIS A 6 -4.56 7.48 -19.53
CA HIS A 6 -3.94 7.89 -20.77
C HIS A 6 -4.35 6.93 -21.90
N LYS A 7 -4.52 7.49 -23.08
CA LYS A 7 -4.81 6.73 -24.30
C LYS A 7 -3.67 6.94 -25.29
N ASP A 8 -3.29 5.89 -26.00
CA ASP A 8 -2.37 6.00 -27.11
C ASP A 8 -3.01 6.71 -28.32
N ASP A 9 -2.22 6.93 -29.37
CA ASP A 9 -2.66 7.58 -30.62
C ASP A 9 -3.82 6.83 -31.31
N GLN A 10 -4.07 5.58 -30.92
CA GLN A 10 -5.13 4.71 -31.43
C GLN A 10 -6.37 4.71 -30.52
N GLY A 11 -6.36 5.53 -29.45
CA GLY A 11 -7.43 5.65 -28.48
C GLY A 11 -7.51 4.48 -27.49
N LYS A 12 -6.50 3.61 -27.44
CA LYS A 12 -6.43 2.47 -26.53
C LYS A 12 -5.81 2.90 -25.21
N ASP A 13 -6.38 2.43 -24.11
CA ASP A 13 -5.88 2.66 -22.76
C ASP A 13 -4.43 2.17 -22.62
N THR A 14 -3.55 3.05 -22.16
CA THR A 14 -2.12 2.74 -21.95
C THR A 14 -1.87 2.02 -20.63
N GLY A 15 -2.86 1.96 -19.73
CA GLY A 15 -2.71 1.42 -18.38
C GLY A 15 -1.92 2.32 -17.44
N VAL A 16 -1.69 3.58 -17.83
CA VAL A 16 -1.09 4.66 -17.03
C VAL A 16 -2.18 5.68 -16.80
N ASP A 17 -2.31 6.20 -15.58
CA ASP A 17 -3.22 7.30 -15.24
C ASP A 17 -2.46 8.56 -14.78
N ASP A 18 -3.18 9.66 -14.58
CA ASP A 18 -2.59 10.92 -14.11
C ASP A 18 -1.87 10.78 -12.75
N ILE A 19 -2.20 9.76 -11.94
CA ILE A 19 -1.57 9.49 -10.64
C ILE A 19 -0.21 8.84 -10.84
N ASP A 20 -0.13 7.91 -11.78
CA ASP A 20 1.13 7.28 -12.17
C ASP A 20 2.12 8.31 -12.71
N ASP A 21 1.65 9.23 -13.55
CA ASP A 21 2.44 10.36 -14.05
C ASP A 21 2.86 11.31 -12.92
N ALA A 22 1.96 11.62 -12.00
CA ALA A 22 2.28 12.45 -10.83
C ALA A 22 3.34 11.79 -9.93
N LEU A 23 3.30 10.47 -9.76
CA LEU A 23 4.25 9.72 -8.95
C LEU A 23 5.65 9.70 -9.57
N ALA A 24 5.75 9.50 -10.89
CA ALA A 24 7.01 9.59 -11.63
C ALA A 24 7.61 11.01 -11.56
N ASN A 25 6.79 12.03 -11.78
CA ASN A 25 7.21 13.44 -11.68
C ASN A 25 7.68 13.81 -10.27
N ALA A 26 7.03 13.28 -9.22
CA ALA A 26 7.45 13.52 -7.84
C ALA A 26 8.85 12.95 -7.56
N ALA A 27 9.14 11.73 -8.04
CA ALA A 27 10.46 11.11 -7.87
C ALA A 27 11.58 11.94 -8.51
N ASN A 28 11.36 12.44 -9.73
CA ASN A 28 12.33 13.30 -10.41
C ASN A 28 12.51 14.66 -9.74
N THR A 29 11.42 15.26 -9.25
CA THR A 29 11.48 16.55 -8.56
C THR A 29 12.25 16.44 -7.24
N ASP A 30 12.02 15.37 -6.46
CA ASP A 30 12.79 15.08 -5.24
C ASP A 30 14.28 14.88 -5.54
N ASN A 31 14.60 14.20 -6.64
CA ASN A 31 15.98 13.97 -7.07
C ASN A 31 16.69 15.29 -7.42
N ALA A 32 16.04 16.12 -8.24
CA ALA A 32 16.55 17.45 -8.62
C ALA A 32 16.74 18.36 -7.40
N MET A 33 15.77 18.36 -6.47
CA MET A 33 15.83 19.17 -5.25
C MET A 33 16.98 18.75 -4.33
N ALA A 34 17.18 17.44 -4.14
CA ALA A 34 18.30 16.94 -3.34
C ALA A 34 19.66 17.30 -3.97
N ARG A 35 19.75 17.28 -5.30
CA ARG A 35 20.96 17.67 -6.04
C ARG A 35 21.22 19.19 -5.94
N LEU A 36 20.17 20.01 -6.00
CA LEU A 36 20.26 21.47 -5.80
C LEU A 36 20.68 21.83 -4.38
N GLU A 37 20.16 21.13 -3.36
CA GLU A 37 20.53 21.30 -1.96
C GLU A 37 22.03 21.06 -1.75
N GLU A 38 22.56 19.97 -2.29
CA GLU A 38 23.99 19.65 -2.23
C GLU A 38 24.85 20.72 -2.94
N LEU A 39 24.45 21.17 -4.14
CA LEU A 39 25.17 22.24 -4.84
C LEU A 39 25.14 23.55 -4.05
N LYS A 40 24.00 23.87 -3.41
CA LYS A 40 23.88 25.08 -2.60
C LYS A 40 24.84 25.08 -1.41
N GLU A 41 25.02 23.94 -0.75
CA GLU A 41 26.04 23.80 0.31
C GLU A 41 27.46 24.02 -0.22
N ILE A 42 27.76 23.54 -1.42
CA ILE A 42 29.05 23.74 -2.08
C ILE A 42 29.23 25.22 -2.46
N ALA A 43 28.20 25.85 -3.00
CA ALA A 43 28.19 27.28 -3.34
C ALA A 43 28.42 28.16 -2.09
N ASP A 44 27.79 27.83 -0.96
CA ASP A 44 27.98 28.58 0.29
C ASP A 44 29.41 28.45 0.86
N LYS A 45 30.08 27.32 0.61
CA LYS A 45 31.51 27.16 0.90
C LYS A 45 32.37 27.93 -0.10
N PHE A 46 32.02 27.89 -1.38
CA PHE A 46 32.71 28.61 -2.45
C PHE A 46 32.72 30.14 -2.22
N ALA A 47 31.59 30.71 -1.79
CA ALA A 47 31.46 32.13 -1.45
C ALA A 47 32.38 32.58 -0.29
N LYS A 48 32.89 31.65 0.50
CA LYS A 48 33.84 31.95 1.59
C LYS A 48 35.30 31.89 1.15
N GLY A 49 35.58 31.39 -0.05
CA GLY A 49 36.93 31.23 -0.60
C GLY A 49 37.50 32.49 -1.25
N ASP A 50 38.82 32.49 -1.44
CA ASP A 50 39.57 33.64 -1.94
C ASP A 50 39.20 34.03 -3.38
N LYS A 51 38.86 33.04 -4.21
CA LYS A 51 38.43 33.26 -5.60
C LYS A 51 37.21 34.19 -5.67
N TYR A 52 36.21 33.93 -4.84
CA TYR A 52 35.00 34.76 -4.77
C TYR A 52 35.22 36.07 -4.00
N LYS A 53 35.98 36.02 -2.89
CA LYS A 53 36.27 37.22 -2.06
C LYS A 53 37.19 38.23 -2.75
N GLY A 54 38.05 37.78 -3.65
CA GLY A 54 38.96 38.64 -4.41
C GLY A 54 38.28 39.43 -5.53
N LEU A 55 37.01 39.13 -5.84
CA LEU A 55 36.23 39.89 -6.83
C LEU A 55 35.79 41.23 -6.24
N GLN A 56 35.96 42.30 -7.02
CA GLN A 56 35.54 43.65 -6.66
C GLN A 56 34.01 43.76 -6.55
N GLU A 57 33.54 44.68 -5.71
CA GLU A 57 32.14 45.08 -5.69
C GLU A 57 31.71 45.58 -7.08
N GLY A 58 30.54 45.14 -7.54
CA GLY A 58 30.02 45.49 -8.86
C GLY A 58 30.40 44.55 -10.00
N ASN A 59 31.34 43.61 -9.79
CA ASN A 59 31.72 42.59 -10.78
C ASN A 59 30.52 41.75 -11.24
N GLU A 60 30.41 41.51 -12.56
CA GLU A 60 29.26 40.82 -13.17
C GLU A 60 29.18 39.34 -12.78
N GLN A 61 30.32 38.64 -12.69
CA GLN A 61 30.36 37.22 -12.30
C GLN A 61 29.95 37.05 -10.83
N LYS A 62 30.40 37.97 -9.95
CA LYS A 62 29.99 38.03 -8.55
C LYS A 62 28.48 38.22 -8.42
N LYS A 63 27.91 39.18 -9.16
CA LYS A 63 26.45 39.43 -9.21
C LYS A 63 25.69 38.22 -9.73
N ALA A 64 26.17 37.57 -10.79
CA ALA A 64 25.54 36.38 -11.35
C ALA A 64 25.51 35.22 -10.34
N PHE A 65 26.62 34.98 -9.65
CA PHE A 65 26.68 33.99 -8.58
C PHE A 65 25.71 34.31 -7.43
N ASP A 66 25.68 35.56 -6.96
CA ASP A 66 24.80 35.96 -5.85
C ASP A 66 23.31 35.81 -6.23
N ALA A 67 22.95 36.17 -7.46
CA ALA A 67 21.61 36.02 -7.99
C ALA A 67 21.21 34.53 -8.10
N ALA A 68 22.06 33.70 -8.70
CA ALA A 68 21.80 32.26 -8.86
C ALA A 68 21.72 31.54 -7.50
N SER A 69 22.61 31.88 -6.57
CA SER A 69 22.61 31.33 -5.20
C SER A 69 21.34 31.73 -4.44
N THR A 70 20.89 32.97 -4.60
CA THR A 70 19.63 33.45 -4.02
C THR A 70 18.42 32.74 -4.61
N ALA A 71 18.37 32.56 -5.94
CA ALA A 71 17.29 31.85 -6.61
C ALA A 71 17.21 30.37 -6.18
N ALA A 72 18.35 29.68 -6.12
CA ALA A 72 18.43 28.32 -5.60
C ALA A 72 17.98 28.25 -4.13
N GLY A 73 18.42 29.21 -3.30
CA GLY A 73 18.01 29.30 -1.89
C GLY A 73 16.50 29.53 -1.71
N ALA A 74 15.87 30.33 -2.58
CA ALA A 74 14.44 30.60 -2.53
C ALA A 74 13.59 29.35 -2.80
N VAL A 75 14.00 28.50 -3.75
CA VAL A 75 13.31 27.24 -4.04
C VAL A 75 13.53 26.20 -2.93
N LEU A 76 14.70 26.21 -2.29
CA LEU A 76 14.97 25.35 -1.12
C LEU A 76 14.27 25.83 0.16
N ASP A 77 13.90 27.11 0.27
CA ASP A 77 13.06 27.64 1.35
C ASP A 77 11.61 27.17 1.17
N ARG A 78 11.35 25.94 1.63
CA ARG A 78 10.05 25.24 1.55
C ARG A 78 8.87 25.98 2.20
N ALA A 79 9.12 27.04 2.98
CA ALA A 79 8.06 27.86 3.58
C ALA A 79 7.62 29.04 2.70
N LYS A 80 8.39 29.40 1.67
CA LYS A 80 8.19 30.61 0.86
C LYS A 80 8.44 30.43 -0.64
N GLY A 81 9.07 29.32 -1.05
CA GLY A 81 9.34 29.03 -2.45
C GLY A 81 8.09 28.64 -3.22
N ASP A 82 7.94 29.17 -4.44
CA ASP A 82 6.95 28.68 -5.38
C ASP A 82 7.30 27.22 -5.77
N PRO A 83 6.30 26.32 -5.89
CA PRO A 83 6.56 24.96 -6.33
C PRO A 83 7.18 24.98 -7.74
N LYS A 84 8.31 24.28 -7.88
CA LYS A 84 9.03 24.08 -9.13
C LYS A 84 8.99 22.61 -9.52
N ASP A 85 8.87 22.33 -10.82
CA ASP A 85 9.04 20.99 -11.36
C ASP A 85 10.54 20.61 -11.48
N ALA A 86 10.81 19.34 -11.79
CA ALA A 86 12.16 18.81 -11.88
C ALA A 86 13.04 19.57 -12.89
N ASP A 87 12.49 19.95 -14.05
CA ASP A 87 13.21 20.67 -15.09
C ASP A 87 13.62 22.06 -14.59
N GLN A 88 12.68 22.78 -13.98
CA GLN A 88 12.95 24.10 -13.40
C GLN A 88 14.00 24.06 -12.29
N VAL A 89 13.99 23.01 -11.46
CA VAL A 89 15.00 22.83 -10.40
C VAL A 89 16.36 22.49 -11.00
N ASN A 90 16.41 21.67 -12.05
CA ASN A 90 17.64 21.34 -12.76
C ASN A 90 18.24 22.56 -13.50
N GLU A 91 17.40 23.45 -14.01
CA GLU A 91 17.85 24.72 -14.59
C GLU A 91 18.50 25.62 -13.52
N LEU A 92 17.91 25.73 -12.32
CA LEU A 92 18.52 26.47 -11.20
C LEU A 92 19.85 25.87 -10.76
N TYR A 93 19.96 24.53 -10.77
CA TYR A 93 21.24 23.84 -10.53
C TYR A 93 22.27 24.25 -11.58
N LYS A 94 21.91 24.19 -12.86
CA LYS A 94 22.79 24.52 -13.98
C LYS A 94 23.27 25.96 -13.89
N ASP A 95 22.37 26.91 -13.63
CA ASP A 95 22.68 28.33 -13.51
C ASP A 95 23.65 28.61 -12.36
N LEU A 96 23.41 28.01 -11.18
CA LEU A 96 24.28 28.15 -10.03
C LEU A 96 25.68 27.57 -10.30
N LEU A 97 25.74 26.36 -10.86
CA LEU A 97 27.01 25.72 -11.18
C LEU A 97 27.78 26.49 -12.27
N LYS A 98 27.07 27.01 -13.28
CA LYS A 98 27.66 27.84 -14.31
C LYS A 98 28.25 29.11 -13.72
N ALA A 99 27.51 29.82 -12.86
CA ALA A 99 28.02 31.03 -12.21
C ALA A 99 29.25 30.77 -11.33
N MET A 100 29.30 29.61 -10.66
CA MET A 100 30.49 29.16 -9.92
C MET A 100 31.69 28.93 -10.86
N ARG A 101 31.47 28.23 -11.98
CA ARG A 101 32.53 27.90 -12.95
C ARG A 101 33.00 29.09 -13.77
N ASP A 102 32.14 30.09 -13.98
CA ASP A 102 32.53 31.36 -14.61
C ASP A 102 33.54 32.14 -13.73
N ILE A 103 33.45 32.02 -12.40
CA ILE A 103 34.41 32.61 -11.44
C ILE A 103 35.67 31.76 -11.31
N ASP A 104 35.50 30.44 -11.16
CA ASP A 104 36.58 29.48 -11.07
C ASP A 104 36.26 28.23 -11.89
N PRO A 105 36.93 28.00 -13.03
CA PRO A 105 36.69 26.83 -13.87
C PRO A 105 36.85 25.48 -13.13
N GLN A 106 37.52 25.45 -11.98
CA GLN A 106 37.69 24.26 -11.14
C GLN A 106 36.65 24.14 -10.01
N ALA A 107 35.63 25.01 -9.97
CA ALA A 107 34.58 24.95 -8.99
C ALA A 107 33.90 23.57 -9.01
N LYS A 108 33.80 22.96 -7.82
CA LYS A 108 33.21 21.64 -7.63
C LYS A 108 31.69 21.70 -7.82
N SER A 109 31.14 20.67 -8.45
CA SER A 109 29.70 20.44 -8.52
C SER A 109 29.25 19.45 -7.45
N ALA A 110 27.94 19.25 -7.32
CA ALA A 110 27.38 18.14 -6.53
C ALA A 110 27.53 16.78 -7.25
N GLY A 111 27.89 16.78 -8.53
CA GLY A 111 27.94 15.59 -9.38
C GLY A 111 26.57 15.16 -9.90
N LEU A 112 26.57 13.98 -10.52
CA LEU A 112 25.38 13.32 -11.06
C LEU A 112 24.67 12.52 -9.96
N LYS A 113 23.35 12.65 -9.88
CA LYS A 113 22.52 12.01 -8.86
C LYS A 113 21.86 10.75 -9.41
N THR A 114 22.44 9.60 -9.06
CA THR A 114 22.07 8.27 -9.60
C THR A 114 21.35 7.35 -8.62
N ASP A 115 21.28 7.72 -7.34
CA ASP A 115 20.78 6.83 -6.29
C ASP A 115 19.35 6.37 -6.53
N ALA A 116 18.47 7.27 -6.98
CA ALA A 116 17.07 6.95 -7.28
C ALA A 116 16.98 5.91 -8.42
N LEU A 117 17.64 6.19 -9.56
CA LEU A 117 17.68 5.27 -10.70
C LEU A 117 18.26 3.90 -10.31
N LYS A 118 19.35 3.88 -9.54
CA LYS A 118 19.97 2.64 -9.06
C LYS A 118 19.02 1.83 -8.18
N ASN A 119 18.36 2.47 -7.22
CA ASN A 119 17.42 1.79 -6.32
C ASN A 119 16.23 1.20 -7.10
N GLU A 120 15.73 1.92 -8.10
CA GLU A 120 14.63 1.42 -8.94
C GLU A 120 15.09 0.24 -9.81
N ILE A 121 16.25 0.31 -10.45
CA ILE A 121 16.83 -0.84 -11.18
C ILE A 121 17.00 -2.06 -10.27
N GLU A 122 17.47 -1.87 -9.03
CA GLU A 122 17.64 -2.98 -8.07
C GLU A 122 16.31 -3.58 -7.61
N SER A 123 15.29 -2.75 -7.42
CA SER A 123 13.93 -3.20 -7.09
C SER A 123 13.30 -3.95 -8.27
N ASP A 124 13.41 -3.38 -9.46
CA ASP A 124 12.71 -3.82 -10.66
C ASP A 124 13.30 -5.09 -11.25
N ASN A 125 14.61 -5.30 -11.11
CA ASN A 125 15.23 -6.58 -11.41
C ASN A 125 14.64 -7.74 -10.60
N LYS A 126 14.12 -7.50 -9.39
CA LYS A 126 13.52 -8.54 -8.53
C LYS A 126 12.10 -8.90 -8.95
N LEU A 127 11.47 -8.11 -9.80
CA LEU A 127 10.15 -8.44 -10.35
C LEU A 127 10.24 -9.59 -11.36
N LYS A 128 11.40 -9.74 -12.01
CA LYS A 128 11.63 -10.75 -13.04
C LYS A 128 11.93 -12.12 -12.42
N PRO A 129 11.49 -13.22 -13.05
CA PRO A 129 11.96 -14.55 -12.70
C PRO A 129 13.47 -14.67 -12.94
N ASP A 130 14.17 -15.30 -12.00
CA ASP A 130 15.57 -15.68 -12.16
C ASP A 130 15.70 -17.20 -12.02
N THR A 131 15.72 -17.88 -13.16
CA THR A 131 15.89 -19.33 -13.22
C THR A 131 17.34 -19.78 -13.04
N LYS A 132 18.30 -18.84 -13.04
CA LYS A 132 19.73 -19.10 -12.88
C LYS A 132 20.19 -18.90 -11.43
N ALA A 133 19.46 -18.11 -10.64
CA ALA A 133 19.67 -17.98 -9.21
C ALA A 133 19.53 -19.33 -8.48
N ASN A 134 20.23 -19.46 -7.35
CA ASN A 134 20.11 -20.62 -6.46
C ASN A 134 19.77 -20.15 -5.03
N PRO A 135 18.53 -20.37 -4.55
CA PRO A 135 17.41 -21.01 -5.26
C PRO A 135 16.85 -20.13 -6.39
N ALA A 136 16.25 -20.77 -7.40
CA ALA A 136 15.59 -20.06 -8.49
C ALA A 136 14.42 -19.22 -7.94
N THR A 137 14.25 -18.01 -8.49
CA THR A 137 13.15 -17.11 -8.08
C THR A 137 12.06 -17.11 -9.14
N LYS A 138 10.79 -17.16 -8.70
CA LYS A 138 9.63 -17.16 -9.60
C LYS A 138 9.30 -15.76 -10.15
N GLY A 139 9.98 -14.71 -9.70
CA GLY A 139 9.61 -13.31 -9.95
C GLY A 139 8.36 -12.90 -9.17
N ASP A 140 7.94 -11.65 -9.36
CA ASP A 140 6.69 -11.14 -8.79
C ASP A 140 5.51 -11.38 -9.75
N SER A 141 4.37 -11.74 -9.19
CA SER A 141 3.13 -12.01 -9.93
C SER A 141 2.65 -10.82 -10.76
N VAL A 142 2.91 -9.58 -10.32
CA VAL A 142 2.54 -8.37 -11.07
C VAL A 142 3.32 -8.28 -12.39
N TYR A 143 4.53 -8.82 -12.46
CA TYR A 143 5.27 -8.93 -13.70
C TYR A 143 4.90 -10.21 -14.46
N THR A 144 4.90 -11.38 -13.82
CA THR A 144 4.74 -12.65 -14.55
C THR A 144 3.37 -12.80 -15.22
N THR A 145 2.33 -12.19 -14.65
CA THR A 145 0.97 -12.18 -15.19
C THR A 145 0.65 -10.95 -16.07
N ALA A 146 1.60 -10.05 -16.25
CA ALA A 146 1.45 -8.94 -17.19
C ALA A 146 1.45 -9.43 -18.64
N SER A 147 0.73 -8.69 -19.48
CA SER A 147 0.69 -8.88 -20.93
C SER A 147 2.10 -8.82 -21.52
N LYS A 148 2.28 -9.49 -22.66
CA LYS A 148 3.59 -9.49 -23.35
C LYS A 148 4.05 -8.07 -23.71
N ALA A 149 3.15 -7.25 -24.25
CA ALA A 149 3.49 -5.88 -24.63
C ALA A 149 4.00 -5.05 -23.44
N LYS A 150 3.31 -5.13 -22.28
CA LYS A 150 3.73 -4.39 -21.08
C LYS A 150 5.02 -4.91 -20.46
N LYS A 151 5.26 -6.23 -20.51
CA LYS A 151 6.56 -6.79 -20.12
C LYS A 151 7.69 -6.33 -21.03
N ASP A 152 7.46 -6.31 -22.34
CA ASP A 152 8.46 -5.87 -23.31
C ASP A 152 8.78 -4.37 -23.13
N GLU A 153 7.78 -3.51 -22.88
CA GLU A 153 7.95 -2.09 -22.55
C GLU A 153 8.75 -1.88 -21.26
N PHE A 154 8.41 -2.59 -20.18
CA PHE A 154 9.13 -2.56 -18.92
C PHE A 154 10.57 -3.05 -19.06
N ASP A 155 10.79 -4.18 -19.74
CA ASP A 155 12.12 -4.74 -19.97
C ASP A 155 12.99 -3.79 -20.80
N LYS A 156 12.41 -3.12 -21.80
CA LYS A 156 13.10 -2.09 -22.58
C LYS A 156 13.51 -0.91 -21.70
N ALA A 157 12.59 -0.36 -20.89
CA ALA A 157 12.88 0.74 -19.98
C ALA A 157 13.95 0.38 -18.93
N LEU A 158 13.89 -0.84 -18.38
CA LEU A 158 14.89 -1.35 -17.43
C LEU A 158 16.28 -1.47 -18.07
N ASN A 159 16.36 -1.96 -19.31
CA ASN A 159 17.64 -2.03 -20.05
C ASN A 159 18.19 -0.64 -20.41
N GLU A 160 17.33 0.30 -20.82
CA GLU A 160 17.72 1.70 -21.06
C GLU A 160 18.27 2.33 -19.76
N ALA A 161 17.57 2.16 -18.63
CA ALA A 161 17.99 2.64 -17.33
C ALA A 161 19.35 2.07 -16.90
N GLN A 162 19.58 0.76 -17.10
CA GLN A 162 20.88 0.14 -16.85
C GLN A 162 21.99 0.68 -17.74
N THR A 163 21.68 0.95 -19.02
CA THR A 163 22.64 1.52 -19.97
C THR A 163 23.05 2.92 -19.54
N VAL A 164 22.08 3.78 -19.19
CA VAL A 164 22.32 5.12 -18.68
C VAL A 164 23.17 5.06 -17.41
N LEU A 165 22.78 4.27 -16.40
CA LEU A 165 23.51 4.16 -15.14
C LEU A 165 24.96 3.69 -15.33
N ASN A 166 25.22 2.78 -16.27
CA ASN A 166 26.57 2.33 -16.59
C ASN A 166 27.40 3.40 -17.31
N GLY A 167 26.76 4.22 -18.16
CA GLY A 167 27.38 5.32 -18.88
C GLY A 167 27.91 6.43 -17.97
N VAL A 168 27.22 6.68 -16.85
CA VAL A 168 27.56 7.76 -15.88
C VAL A 168 29.03 7.76 -15.44
N LYS A 169 29.67 6.58 -15.35
CA LYS A 169 31.08 6.47 -14.93
C LYS A 169 32.06 7.19 -15.86
N ASN A 170 31.69 7.34 -17.14
CA ASN A 170 32.50 7.95 -18.18
C ASN A 170 31.91 9.28 -18.69
N ALA A 171 30.86 9.78 -18.04
CA ALA A 171 30.17 11.01 -18.41
C ALA A 171 31.11 12.23 -18.36
N ASP A 172 31.02 13.10 -19.37
CA ASP A 172 31.79 14.34 -19.39
C ASP A 172 31.02 15.45 -18.65
N ILE A 173 31.38 15.67 -17.38
CA ILE A 173 30.76 16.71 -16.55
C ILE A 173 31.60 18.00 -16.45
N SER A 174 32.49 18.24 -17.42
CA SER A 174 33.45 19.37 -17.38
C SER A 174 32.82 20.76 -17.38
N THR A 175 31.59 20.89 -17.86
CA THR A 175 30.85 22.16 -17.91
C THR A 175 29.47 21.98 -17.32
N ALA A 176 28.84 23.09 -16.86
CA ALA A 176 27.50 23.03 -16.30
C ALA A 176 26.48 22.48 -17.31
N ASP A 177 26.61 22.84 -18.59
CA ASP A 177 25.72 22.38 -19.66
C ASP A 177 25.84 20.88 -19.89
N LYS A 178 27.08 20.34 -19.97
CA LYS A 178 27.28 18.90 -20.14
C LYS A 178 26.80 18.11 -18.92
N GLU A 179 27.10 18.60 -17.72
CA GLU A 179 26.66 17.96 -16.48
C GLU A 179 25.12 17.99 -16.32
N ALA A 180 24.46 19.04 -16.81
CA ALA A 180 23.00 19.10 -16.86
C ALA A 180 22.41 18.14 -17.90
N ALA A 181 23.04 18.01 -19.08
CA ALA A 181 22.61 17.05 -20.11
C ALA A 181 22.69 15.61 -19.61
N GLU A 182 23.79 15.23 -18.97
CA GLU A 182 23.98 13.89 -18.37
C GLU A 182 22.95 13.62 -17.25
N GLN A 183 22.65 14.62 -16.41
CA GLN A 183 21.60 14.46 -15.40
C GLN A 183 20.21 14.28 -16.03
N LYS A 184 19.92 15.00 -17.12
CA LYS A 184 18.65 14.88 -17.83
C LYS A 184 18.44 13.47 -18.38
N GLU A 185 19.48 12.82 -18.90
CA GLU A 185 19.39 11.42 -19.34
C GLU A 185 19.08 10.47 -18.18
N ILE A 186 19.65 10.70 -17.00
CA ILE A 186 19.36 9.93 -15.77
C ILE A 186 17.90 10.12 -15.34
N ASP A 187 17.42 11.36 -15.30
CA ASP A 187 16.06 11.69 -14.85
C ASP A 187 15.00 11.17 -15.85
N GLU A 188 15.27 11.22 -17.16
CA GLU A 188 14.42 10.61 -18.19
C GLU A 188 14.38 9.08 -18.09
N ALA A 189 15.52 8.44 -17.81
CA ALA A 189 15.57 6.99 -17.63
C ALA A 189 14.80 6.55 -16.38
N LEU A 190 14.88 7.34 -15.30
CA LEU A 190 14.10 7.13 -14.07
C LEU A 190 12.60 7.25 -14.33
N ASP A 191 12.17 8.31 -15.02
CA ASP A 191 10.78 8.54 -15.41
C ASP A 191 10.22 7.37 -16.25
N LYS A 192 10.95 7.00 -17.31
CA LYS A 192 10.56 5.89 -18.20
C LYS A 192 10.44 4.58 -17.45
N LEU A 193 11.37 4.27 -16.55
CA LEU A 193 11.34 3.03 -15.77
C LEU A 193 10.13 3.00 -14.83
N ILE A 194 9.88 4.09 -14.10
CA ILE A 194 8.73 4.19 -13.19
C ILE A 194 7.42 4.05 -13.96
N LYS A 195 7.25 4.77 -15.08
CA LYS A 195 6.03 4.70 -15.90
C LYS A 195 5.81 3.30 -16.48
N ALA A 196 6.85 2.67 -17.02
CA ALA A 196 6.73 1.33 -17.58
C ALA A 196 6.39 0.28 -16.51
N ARG A 197 6.89 0.46 -15.29
CA ARG A 197 6.53 -0.38 -14.14
C ARG A 197 5.07 -0.20 -13.72
N LEU A 198 4.59 1.04 -13.65
CA LEU A 198 3.20 1.34 -13.27
C LEU A 198 2.21 0.83 -14.32
N ALA A 199 2.60 0.89 -15.60
CA ALA A 199 1.85 0.35 -16.73
C ALA A 199 1.73 -1.18 -16.75
N LEU A 200 2.42 -1.91 -15.86
CA LEU A 200 2.26 -3.37 -15.76
C LEU A 200 0.82 -3.72 -15.39
N ASP A 201 0.20 -4.51 -16.28
CA ASP A 201 -1.19 -4.96 -16.18
C ASP A 201 -1.32 -6.34 -15.53
N GLY A 202 -0.30 -6.80 -14.83
CA GLY A 202 -0.36 -8.01 -14.02
C GLY A 202 -1.00 -7.77 -12.65
N VAL A 203 -1.30 -8.86 -11.96
CA VAL A 203 -2.07 -8.89 -10.71
C VAL A 203 -1.41 -9.79 -9.66
N ASN A 204 -1.74 -9.58 -8.39
CA ASN A 204 -1.20 -10.37 -7.29
C ASN A 204 -1.93 -11.72 -7.15
N THR A 205 -1.27 -12.82 -7.50
CA THR A 205 -1.85 -14.18 -7.43
C THR A 205 -1.69 -14.85 -6.06
N LYS A 206 -0.82 -14.31 -5.19
CA LYS A 206 -0.46 -14.93 -3.91
C LYS A 206 -1.66 -15.30 -3.02
N PRO A 207 -2.72 -14.48 -2.89
CA PRO A 207 -3.88 -14.85 -2.07
C PRO A 207 -4.60 -16.11 -2.57
N LEU A 208 -4.74 -16.27 -3.89
CA LEU A 208 -5.39 -17.44 -4.48
C LEU A 208 -4.49 -18.68 -4.36
N GLU A 209 -3.19 -18.54 -4.62
CA GLU A 209 -2.21 -19.62 -4.43
C GLU A 209 -2.17 -20.13 -2.99
N GLN A 210 -2.23 -19.23 -2.00
CA GLN A 210 -2.31 -19.59 -0.58
C GLN A 210 -3.60 -20.35 -0.24
N GLN A 211 -4.73 -19.98 -0.86
CA GLN A 211 -5.98 -20.69 -0.66
C GLN A 211 -5.96 -22.08 -1.31
N ILE A 212 -5.41 -22.20 -2.53
CA ILE A 212 -5.20 -23.48 -3.22
C ILE A 212 -4.29 -24.39 -2.39
N ALA A 213 -3.24 -23.85 -1.76
CA ALA A 213 -2.30 -24.63 -0.96
C ALA A 213 -2.94 -25.34 0.26
N LYS A 214 -4.09 -24.85 0.75
CA LYS A 214 -4.85 -25.49 1.84
C LYS A 214 -5.54 -26.79 1.41
N ASP A 215 -5.58 -27.08 0.11
CA ASP A 215 -6.28 -28.24 -0.43
C ASP A 215 -5.86 -29.57 0.19
N ALA A 216 -4.55 -29.75 0.38
CA ALA A 216 -4.00 -30.99 0.93
C ALA A 216 -4.53 -31.29 2.35
N ASP A 217 -4.84 -30.25 3.13
CA ASP A 217 -5.38 -30.39 4.48
C ASP A 217 -6.90 -30.52 4.45
N ILE A 218 -7.58 -29.72 3.60
CA ILE A 218 -9.03 -29.79 3.42
C ILE A 218 -9.44 -31.20 2.96
N LYS A 219 -8.75 -31.79 1.98
CA LYS A 219 -9.09 -33.13 1.48
C LYS A 219 -8.88 -34.26 2.48
N LYS A 220 -8.08 -34.04 3.53
CA LYS A 220 -7.89 -34.99 4.64
C LYS A 220 -8.91 -34.80 5.76
N SER A 221 -9.60 -33.67 5.80
CA SER A 221 -10.56 -33.32 6.86
C SER A 221 -11.80 -34.22 6.84
N VAL A 222 -12.51 -34.28 7.97
CA VAL A 222 -13.79 -34.99 8.06
C VAL A 222 -14.87 -34.23 7.29
N GLU A 223 -14.81 -32.91 7.32
CA GLU A 223 -15.66 -31.99 6.56
C GLU A 223 -15.64 -32.34 5.08
N TYR A 224 -14.47 -32.65 4.52
CA TYR A 224 -14.37 -33.13 3.14
C TYR A 224 -14.69 -34.61 3.01
N THR A 225 -13.98 -35.51 3.70
CA THR A 225 -14.09 -36.97 3.44
C THR A 225 -15.50 -37.53 3.67
N LYS A 226 -16.29 -36.91 4.55
CA LYS A 226 -17.67 -37.29 4.85
C LYS A 226 -18.72 -36.35 4.24
N ALA A 227 -18.32 -35.31 3.50
CA ALA A 227 -19.28 -34.45 2.81
C ALA A 227 -20.11 -35.22 1.77
N SER A 228 -21.28 -34.66 1.50
CA SER A 228 -22.14 -35.06 0.39
C SER A 228 -21.39 -34.93 -0.96
N ALA A 229 -21.75 -35.80 -1.90
CA ALA A 229 -21.07 -35.88 -3.19
C ALA A 229 -21.10 -34.53 -3.94
N ASP A 230 -22.24 -33.84 -3.91
CA ASP A 230 -22.41 -32.55 -4.58
C ASP A 230 -21.50 -31.46 -3.99
N LYS A 231 -21.30 -31.45 -2.66
CA LYS A 231 -20.43 -30.46 -2.00
C LYS A 231 -18.95 -30.75 -2.25
N LYS A 232 -18.56 -32.02 -2.31
CA LYS A 232 -17.21 -32.44 -2.73
C LYS A 232 -16.93 -32.00 -4.17
N SER A 233 -17.86 -32.31 -5.09
CA SER A 233 -17.74 -31.91 -6.50
C SER A 233 -17.61 -30.40 -6.62
N ALA A 234 -18.47 -29.63 -5.95
CA ALA A 234 -18.40 -28.16 -6.00
C ALA A 234 -17.06 -27.61 -5.49
N TYR A 235 -16.47 -28.22 -4.46
CA TYR A 235 -15.14 -27.83 -3.99
C TYR A 235 -14.03 -28.21 -4.98
N ASP A 236 -14.05 -29.43 -5.50
CA ASP A 236 -13.07 -29.90 -6.49
C ASP A 236 -13.14 -29.08 -7.79
N ASP A 237 -14.34 -28.75 -8.25
CA ASP A 237 -14.56 -27.91 -9.44
C ASP A 237 -14.03 -26.48 -9.22
N ALA A 238 -14.29 -25.89 -8.04
CA ALA A 238 -13.77 -24.57 -7.70
C ALA A 238 -12.23 -24.56 -7.58
N LEU A 239 -11.65 -25.62 -7.03
CA LEU A 239 -10.19 -25.80 -6.95
C LEU A 239 -9.58 -25.91 -8.34
N ALA A 240 -10.16 -26.75 -9.21
CA ALA A 240 -9.69 -26.92 -10.58
C ALA A 240 -9.79 -25.60 -11.38
N ALA A 241 -10.88 -24.86 -11.22
CA ALA A 241 -11.05 -23.54 -11.83
C ALA A 241 -10.00 -22.54 -11.33
N ALA A 242 -9.70 -22.53 -10.03
CA ALA A 242 -8.67 -21.67 -9.44
C ALA A 242 -7.25 -22.01 -9.96
N GLN A 243 -6.90 -23.30 -10.00
CA GLN A 243 -5.62 -23.77 -10.55
C GLN A 243 -5.49 -23.44 -12.04
N LYS A 244 -6.57 -23.62 -12.81
CA LYS A 244 -6.60 -23.25 -14.22
C LYS A 244 -6.41 -21.75 -14.40
N LEU A 245 -7.07 -20.91 -13.60
CA LEU A 245 -6.90 -19.45 -13.68
C LEU A 245 -5.45 -19.02 -13.45
N ILE A 246 -4.77 -19.58 -12.43
CA ILE A 246 -3.35 -19.31 -12.21
C ILE A 246 -2.51 -19.71 -13.43
N THR A 247 -2.80 -20.87 -14.01
CA THR A 247 -2.11 -21.34 -15.22
C THR A 247 -2.35 -20.40 -16.40
N ASP A 248 -3.60 -20.01 -16.65
CA ASP A 248 -3.99 -19.09 -17.73
C ASP A 248 -3.36 -17.69 -17.57
N LEU A 249 -3.20 -17.20 -16.33
CA LEU A 249 -2.58 -15.91 -16.05
C LEU A 249 -1.06 -15.91 -16.22
N THR A 250 -0.41 -17.02 -15.89
CA THR A 250 1.05 -17.17 -15.94
C THR A 250 1.57 -17.69 -17.27
N THR A 251 0.71 -18.33 -18.06
CA THR A 251 1.05 -18.97 -19.34
C THR A 251 0.25 -18.31 -20.47
N PRO A 252 0.85 -17.36 -21.21
CA PRO A 252 0.19 -16.76 -22.37
C PRO A 252 -0.21 -17.82 -23.39
N SER A 253 -1.37 -17.65 -24.03
CA SER A 253 -1.77 -18.53 -25.13
C SER A 253 -0.76 -18.44 -26.29
N ALA A 254 -0.48 -19.58 -26.92
CA ALA A 254 0.47 -19.66 -28.03
C ALA A 254 0.05 -18.82 -29.25
N ASP A 255 -1.26 -18.58 -29.41
CA ASP A 255 -1.83 -17.73 -30.46
C ASP A 255 -1.99 -16.26 -30.05
N GLY A 256 -1.56 -15.89 -28.84
CA GLY A 256 -1.66 -14.53 -28.31
C GLY A 256 -3.07 -14.11 -27.89
N SER A 257 -4.07 -15.02 -27.94
CA SER A 257 -5.41 -14.73 -27.45
C SER A 257 -5.45 -14.59 -25.93
N ALA A 258 -6.24 -13.63 -25.44
CA ALA A 258 -6.48 -13.47 -24.02
C ALA A 258 -7.32 -14.65 -23.50
N ALA A 259 -6.83 -15.33 -22.48
CA ALA A 259 -7.57 -16.39 -21.81
C ALA A 259 -8.88 -15.86 -21.22
N LYS A 260 -9.81 -16.77 -20.92
CA LYS A 260 -11.12 -16.42 -20.37
C LYS A 260 -11.35 -17.09 -19.03
N PHE A 261 -12.02 -16.38 -18.14
CA PHE A 261 -12.52 -16.92 -16.86
C PHE A 261 -13.99 -16.56 -16.69
N GLY A 262 -14.87 -17.56 -16.80
CA GLY A 262 -16.31 -17.30 -16.90
C GLY A 262 -16.63 -16.43 -18.12
N ASN A 263 -17.23 -15.27 -17.89
CA ASN A 263 -17.53 -14.27 -18.94
C ASN A 263 -16.43 -13.20 -19.12
N LEU A 264 -15.37 -13.24 -18.31
CA LEU A 264 -14.28 -12.26 -18.36
C LEU A 264 -13.23 -12.68 -19.38
N THR A 265 -12.75 -11.69 -20.15
CA THR A 265 -11.55 -11.83 -20.98
C THR A 265 -10.38 -11.25 -20.20
N LEU A 266 -9.28 -12.00 -20.07
CA LEU A 266 -8.14 -11.67 -19.19
C LEU A 266 -7.12 -10.77 -19.89
N ASP A 267 -7.59 -9.67 -20.47
CA ASP A 267 -6.82 -8.73 -21.31
C ASP A 267 -6.46 -7.42 -20.59
N SER A 268 -6.94 -7.22 -19.37
CA SER A 268 -6.73 -6.02 -18.57
C SER A 268 -6.50 -6.35 -17.10
N LYS A 269 -5.84 -5.44 -16.38
CA LYS A 269 -5.56 -5.56 -14.95
C LYS A 269 -6.84 -5.78 -14.13
N ASP A 270 -7.89 -5.00 -14.41
CA ASP A 270 -9.18 -5.09 -13.74
C ASP A 270 -9.88 -6.44 -14.00
N ALA A 271 -9.90 -6.92 -15.25
CA ALA A 271 -10.50 -8.21 -15.56
C ALA A 271 -9.76 -9.39 -14.90
N LYS A 272 -8.42 -9.34 -14.88
CA LYS A 272 -7.59 -10.33 -14.18
C LYS A 272 -7.83 -10.31 -12.67
N GLN A 273 -7.93 -9.12 -12.08
CA GLN A 273 -8.18 -8.96 -10.65
C GLN A 273 -9.58 -9.49 -10.27
N LYS A 274 -10.61 -9.14 -11.05
CA LYS A 274 -11.98 -9.67 -10.87
C LYS A 274 -12.04 -11.18 -10.99
N ALA A 275 -11.30 -11.77 -11.92
CA ALA A 275 -11.22 -13.22 -12.06
C ALA A 275 -10.56 -13.87 -10.82
N LEU A 276 -9.46 -13.29 -10.31
CA LEU A 276 -8.81 -13.79 -9.09
C LEU A 276 -9.73 -13.71 -7.87
N ASP A 277 -10.42 -12.58 -7.68
CA ASP A 277 -11.34 -12.39 -6.56
C ASP A 277 -12.53 -13.34 -6.65
N ALA A 278 -13.08 -13.54 -7.86
CA ALA A 278 -14.16 -14.50 -8.11
C ALA A 278 -13.73 -15.94 -7.81
N ALA A 279 -12.54 -16.36 -8.29
CA ALA A 279 -11.99 -17.69 -8.04
C ALA A 279 -11.71 -17.92 -6.54
N LEU A 280 -11.11 -16.93 -5.87
CA LEU A 280 -10.81 -16.98 -4.44
C LEU A 280 -12.09 -17.12 -3.62
N LYS A 281 -13.13 -16.33 -3.96
CA LYS A 281 -14.44 -16.40 -3.33
C LYS A 281 -15.10 -17.77 -3.55
N ALA A 282 -15.15 -18.24 -4.80
CA ALA A 282 -15.76 -19.52 -5.14
C ALA A 282 -15.11 -20.69 -4.39
N LEU A 283 -13.78 -20.76 -4.38
CA LEU A 283 -13.04 -21.79 -3.66
C LEU A 283 -13.27 -21.72 -2.14
N SER A 284 -13.27 -20.50 -1.59
CA SER A 284 -13.50 -20.29 -0.15
C SER A 284 -14.94 -20.65 0.27
N ASP A 285 -15.93 -20.33 -0.56
CA ASP A 285 -17.34 -20.63 -0.30
C ASP A 285 -17.62 -22.13 -0.45
N ALA A 286 -17.04 -22.78 -1.46
CA ALA A 286 -17.17 -24.22 -1.64
C ALA A 286 -16.54 -25.00 -0.47
N ALA A 287 -15.37 -24.55 0.01
CA ALA A 287 -14.73 -25.13 1.20
C ALA A 287 -15.61 -25.02 2.45
N LYS A 288 -16.25 -23.85 2.66
CA LYS A 288 -17.18 -23.64 3.79
C LYS A 288 -18.49 -24.43 3.65
N ALA A 289 -18.87 -24.77 2.42
CA ALA A 289 -20.11 -25.49 2.14
C ALA A 289 -19.96 -27.01 2.31
N LEU A 290 -18.75 -27.51 2.56
CA LEU A 290 -18.51 -28.90 2.94
C LEU A 290 -19.29 -29.22 4.22
N ASP A 291 -20.08 -30.28 4.16
CA ASP A 291 -21.08 -30.63 5.17
C ASP A 291 -20.74 -31.94 5.91
N GLY A 292 -19.54 -32.47 5.70
CA GLY A 292 -19.05 -33.64 6.41
C GLY A 292 -19.03 -33.40 7.91
N LYS A 293 -19.55 -34.35 8.67
CA LYS A 293 -19.56 -34.32 10.13
C LYS A 293 -19.03 -35.63 10.66
N ASP A 294 -18.36 -35.56 11.80
CA ASP A 294 -17.91 -36.76 12.48
C ASP A 294 -19.11 -37.44 13.14
N THR A 295 -19.64 -38.46 12.48
CA THR A 295 -20.61 -39.36 13.10
C THR A 295 -19.83 -40.41 13.87
N THR A 296 -19.33 -40.07 15.06
CA THR A 296 -19.04 -41.11 16.04
C THR A 296 -20.38 -41.66 16.50
N PRO A 297 -20.73 -42.92 16.19
CA PRO A 297 -21.89 -43.54 16.80
C PRO A 297 -21.57 -43.64 18.28
N VAL A 298 -22.37 -43.01 19.15
CA VAL A 298 -22.38 -43.39 20.56
C VAL A 298 -22.80 -44.86 20.56
N PRO A 299 -21.96 -45.80 21.02
CA PRO A 299 -22.37 -47.20 21.09
C PRO A 299 -23.62 -47.27 21.99
N PRO A 300 -24.65 -48.06 21.63
CA PRO A 300 -25.75 -48.27 22.56
C PRO A 300 -25.15 -48.84 23.85
N SER A 301 -25.37 -48.15 24.96
CA SER A 301 -25.02 -48.66 26.28
C SER A 301 -25.80 -49.94 26.50
N GLY A 302 -25.17 -51.07 26.19
CA GLY A 302 -25.62 -52.39 26.57
C GLY A 302 -25.37 -52.55 28.05
N ASP A 303 -26.33 -52.15 28.87
CA ASP A 303 -26.50 -52.72 30.20
C ASP A 303 -27.61 -53.78 30.10
N GLU A 304 -27.19 -55.02 29.88
CA GLU A 304 -27.96 -56.17 30.31
C GLU A 304 -27.83 -56.28 31.83
N ASN A 305 -28.95 -56.15 32.55
CA ASN A 305 -29.18 -56.96 33.75
C ASN A 305 -30.69 -57.20 33.93
N PRO A 306 -31.17 -58.45 34.09
CA PRO A 306 -32.58 -58.80 34.03
C PRO A 306 -33.23 -58.73 35.42
N GLY A 307 -34.52 -58.39 35.46
CA GLY A 307 -35.27 -58.47 36.72
C GLY A 307 -36.67 -57.88 36.71
N SER A 308 -37.61 -58.62 36.11
CA SER A 308 -39.00 -58.86 36.58
C SER A 308 -39.91 -57.68 36.96
N GLY A 309 -41.06 -57.59 36.28
CA GLY A 309 -42.27 -56.97 36.85
C GLY A 309 -43.34 -56.59 35.83
N SER A 310 -44.28 -57.51 35.56
CA SER A 310 -45.51 -57.33 34.79
C SER A 310 -46.35 -56.09 35.15
N GLY A 311 -47.06 -55.55 34.15
CA GLY A 311 -48.33 -54.87 34.39
C GLY A 311 -48.78 -53.82 33.36
N SER A 312 -49.46 -54.29 32.32
CA SER A 312 -50.73 -53.77 31.79
C SER A 312 -50.89 -52.32 31.27
N ASP A 313 -51.27 -52.28 29.99
CA ASP A 313 -52.37 -51.52 29.36
C ASP A 313 -52.30 -50.00 29.05
N SER A 314 -52.77 -49.75 27.82
CA SER A 314 -53.54 -48.62 27.31
C SER A 314 -52.82 -47.40 26.68
N ASP A 315 -52.88 -47.41 25.35
CA ASP A 315 -53.72 -46.51 24.54
C ASP A 315 -53.28 -45.06 24.25
N SER A 316 -53.40 -44.76 22.94
CA SER A 316 -53.72 -43.48 22.30
C SER A 316 -52.67 -42.37 22.18
N GLY A 317 -52.48 -41.94 20.93
CA GLY A 317 -52.79 -40.54 20.60
C GLY A 317 -51.71 -39.70 19.93
N SER A 318 -51.94 -39.41 18.64
CA SER A 318 -51.58 -38.19 17.88
C SER A 318 -50.09 -37.80 17.75
N GLY A 319 -49.50 -37.65 16.57
CA GLY A 319 -50.10 -37.24 15.29
C GLY A 319 -50.11 -35.71 15.14
N SER A 320 -49.42 -35.26 14.09
CA SER A 320 -49.54 -33.94 13.44
C SER A 320 -48.83 -32.74 14.09
N GLY A 321 -47.59 -32.52 13.66
CA GLY A 321 -46.95 -31.19 13.61
C GLY A 321 -46.57 -30.87 12.17
N THR A 322 -47.55 -30.45 11.38
CA THR A 322 -47.39 -29.85 10.05
C THR A 322 -46.41 -28.68 10.11
N SER A 323 -45.40 -28.67 9.25
CA SER A 323 -44.77 -27.42 8.81
C SER A 323 -44.55 -27.48 7.32
N THR A 324 -45.55 -26.98 6.61
CA THR A 324 -45.49 -26.60 5.19
C THR A 324 -44.41 -25.54 5.00
N SER A 325 -43.23 -25.95 4.55
CA SER A 325 -42.23 -25.03 4.00
C SER A 325 -42.69 -24.58 2.61
N THR A 326 -43.35 -23.44 2.56
CA THR A 326 -43.45 -22.61 1.35
C THR A 326 -42.78 -21.30 1.68
N GLY A 327 -41.58 -21.07 1.13
CA GLY A 327 -40.89 -19.80 1.22
C GLY A 327 -39.39 -19.95 1.00
N ASN A 328 -38.91 -19.44 -0.13
CA ASN A 328 -37.49 -19.21 -0.41
C ASN A 328 -36.84 -18.46 0.77
N GLY A 329 -36.20 -19.17 1.71
CA GLY A 329 -35.54 -18.58 2.86
C GLY A 329 -34.22 -17.94 2.44
N VAL A 330 -34.13 -16.60 2.54
CA VAL A 330 -32.90 -15.84 2.29
C VAL A 330 -31.86 -16.17 3.38
N ASN A 331 -30.67 -16.61 2.97
CA ASN A 331 -29.57 -16.97 3.87
C ASN A 331 -28.81 -15.71 4.33
N LYS A 332 -29.07 -15.30 5.57
CA LYS A 332 -28.46 -14.11 6.21
C LYS A 332 -27.25 -14.42 7.09
N GLN A 333 -26.88 -15.69 7.25
CA GLN A 333 -25.87 -16.10 8.24
C GLN A 333 -24.49 -15.51 7.96
N ASN A 334 -24.10 -15.38 6.68
CA ASN A 334 -22.83 -14.77 6.29
C ASN A 334 -22.78 -13.28 6.69
N LEU A 335 -23.84 -12.52 6.38
CA LEU A 335 -23.94 -11.12 6.74
C LEU A 335 -23.91 -10.91 8.26
N ILE A 336 -24.61 -11.76 9.02
CA ILE A 336 -24.62 -11.74 10.50
C ILE A 336 -23.23 -12.04 11.07
N ASN A 337 -22.54 -13.07 10.56
CA ASN A 337 -21.18 -13.39 11.00
C ASN A 337 -20.22 -12.23 10.74
N GLN A 338 -20.34 -11.60 9.57
CA GLN A 338 -19.55 -10.42 9.22
C GLN A 338 -19.83 -9.23 10.14
N ILE A 339 -21.10 -8.91 10.41
CA ILE A 339 -21.47 -7.86 11.38
C ILE A 339 -20.80 -8.13 12.73
N ASN A 340 -20.94 -9.35 13.26
CA ASN A 340 -20.37 -9.75 14.55
C ASN A 340 -18.83 -9.62 14.58
N SER A 341 -18.12 -10.05 13.53
CA SER A 341 -16.66 -9.91 13.45
C SER A 341 -16.18 -8.46 13.35
N THR A 342 -17.03 -7.52 12.91
CA THR A 342 -16.68 -6.09 12.84
C THR A 342 -16.91 -5.39 14.16
N GLU A 343 -18.01 -5.74 14.84
CA GLU A 343 -18.38 -5.12 16.12
C GLU A 343 -17.52 -5.63 17.29
N ASN A 344 -17.01 -6.86 17.19
CA ASN A 344 -16.28 -7.48 18.28
C ASN A 344 -14.97 -8.12 17.79
N PRO A 345 -13.95 -7.32 17.44
CA PRO A 345 -12.67 -7.82 16.90
C PRO A 345 -11.83 -8.63 17.92
N GLY A 346 -12.25 -8.70 19.19
CA GLY A 346 -11.58 -9.44 20.27
C GLY A 346 -12.35 -10.66 20.81
N GLY A 347 -13.51 -10.99 20.23
CA GLY A 347 -14.29 -12.15 20.67
C GLY A 347 -13.68 -13.46 20.15
N THR A 348 -13.01 -14.21 21.02
CA THR A 348 -12.62 -15.60 20.73
C THR A 348 -13.86 -16.43 20.39
N ASN A 349 -13.96 -16.88 19.15
CA ASN A 349 -14.79 -18.01 18.79
C ASN A 349 -14.03 -19.29 19.21
N PRO A 350 -14.58 -20.16 20.08
CA PRO A 350 -13.90 -21.39 20.49
C PRO A 350 -13.89 -22.37 19.31
N GLY A 351 -12.78 -22.44 18.58
CA GLY A 351 -12.65 -23.38 17.46
C GLY A 351 -11.46 -23.19 16.52
N ALA A 352 -10.58 -22.22 16.73
CA ALA A 352 -9.37 -22.08 15.91
C ALA A 352 -8.14 -22.53 16.71
N VAL A 353 -7.65 -23.72 16.36
CA VAL A 353 -6.39 -24.30 16.82
C VAL A 353 -5.24 -23.45 16.27
N THR A 354 -4.35 -23.01 17.14
CA THR A 354 -3.08 -22.35 16.80
C THR A 354 -2.03 -23.37 16.34
N PRO A 355 -1.36 -23.17 15.20
CA PRO A 355 -0.02 -23.68 14.98
C PRO A 355 0.99 -22.54 15.16
N GLY A 356 1.89 -22.70 16.13
CA GLY A 356 2.91 -21.72 16.44
C GLY A 356 4.08 -21.72 15.46
N SER A 357 4.72 -20.56 15.34
CA SER A 357 6.17 -20.42 15.15
C SER A 357 6.62 -19.16 15.88
N GLY A 358 7.64 -19.30 16.72
CA GLY A 358 8.09 -18.26 17.62
C GLY A 358 8.95 -17.15 17.01
N SER A 359 9.36 -16.27 17.92
CA SER A 359 10.37 -15.21 17.85
C SER A 359 9.92 -13.79 17.46
N ALA A 360 9.58 -13.05 18.52
CA ALA A 360 10.12 -11.76 18.94
C ALA A 360 10.08 -10.54 18.00
N GLY A 361 9.37 -9.49 18.42
CA GLY A 361 9.53 -8.15 17.87
C GLY A 361 8.44 -7.13 18.26
N THR A 362 8.47 -6.69 19.52
CA THR A 362 7.87 -5.47 20.10
C THR A 362 6.82 -4.66 19.30
N THR A 363 5.57 -4.72 19.77
CA THR A 363 4.49 -3.76 19.50
C THR A 363 4.72 -2.42 20.22
N PRO A 364 4.51 -1.26 19.57
CA PRO A 364 4.09 -0.04 20.25
C PRO A 364 2.57 0.11 20.14
N GLY A 365 1.90 0.20 21.30
CA GLY A 365 0.45 0.33 21.41
C GLY A 365 -0.11 1.65 20.84
N ALA A 366 -1.35 1.56 20.39
CA ALA A 366 -2.16 2.68 19.92
C ALA A 366 -2.50 3.66 21.07
N PRO A 367 -2.53 4.98 20.83
CA PRO A 367 -3.02 5.93 21.82
C PRO A 367 -4.55 6.02 21.77
N GLY A 368 -5.18 5.60 22.88
CA GLY A 368 -6.60 5.83 23.13
C GLY A 368 -6.88 7.29 23.49
N ALA A 369 -7.92 7.85 22.88
CA ALA A 369 -8.52 9.12 23.29
C ALA A 369 -9.28 8.93 24.60
N GLY A 370 -8.96 9.73 25.61
CA GLY A 370 -9.65 9.78 26.90
C GLY A 370 -9.57 11.18 27.47
N SER A 371 -10.65 11.93 27.30
CA SER A 371 -10.91 13.24 27.90
C SER A 371 -11.12 13.11 29.42
N THR A 372 -10.39 13.88 30.22
CA THR A 372 -10.88 14.37 31.51
C THR A 372 -10.39 15.78 31.80
N THR A 373 -11.37 16.62 32.15
CA THR A 373 -11.25 18.02 32.55
C THR A 373 -10.99 18.10 34.06
N GLN A 374 -10.37 19.23 34.47
CA GLN A 374 -10.37 19.87 35.81
C GLN A 374 -9.36 19.40 36.87
N GLY A 375 -8.61 20.38 37.38
CA GLY A 375 -7.86 20.29 38.64
C GLY A 375 -6.71 21.29 38.73
N ALA A 376 -7.02 22.54 39.10
CA ALA A 376 -6.05 23.60 39.37
C ALA A 376 -5.13 23.28 40.56
N GLY A 377 -3.88 23.74 40.51
CA GLY A 377 -2.93 23.68 41.63
C GLY A 377 -1.59 24.35 41.30
N THR A 378 -1.44 25.59 41.75
CA THR A 378 -0.27 26.48 41.65
C THR A 378 0.92 26.01 42.50
N GLY A 379 2.15 26.20 42.01
CA GLY A 379 3.37 26.15 42.83
C GLY A 379 4.64 26.30 42.01
N ALA A 380 5.41 27.36 42.25
CA ALA A 380 6.54 27.84 41.46
C ALA A 380 7.93 27.44 42.04
N VAL A 381 8.97 27.56 41.19
CA VAL A 381 10.43 27.82 41.44
C VAL A 381 11.23 26.81 42.30
N THR A 382 12.48 26.36 42.06
CA THR A 382 13.69 26.76 41.26
C THR A 382 14.76 25.61 41.43
N PRO A 383 15.85 25.53 40.64
CA PRO A 383 16.63 24.30 40.37
C PRO A 383 17.87 24.13 41.26
N GLY A 384 18.41 22.89 41.32
CA GLY A 384 19.64 22.59 42.04
C GLY A 384 20.33 21.31 41.58
N SER A 385 21.57 21.49 41.12
CA SER A 385 22.54 20.51 40.64
C SER A 385 22.94 19.47 41.70
N GLY A 386 23.32 18.27 41.25
CA GLY A 386 23.92 17.24 42.12
C GLY A 386 24.49 16.07 41.32
N SER A 387 25.77 16.17 40.99
CA SER A 387 26.65 15.19 40.35
C SER A 387 26.97 13.97 41.23
N GLY A 388 27.25 12.83 40.58
CA GLY A 388 28.00 11.69 41.15
C GLY A 388 27.40 10.35 40.69
N ALA A 389 27.87 9.64 39.66
CA ALA A 389 29.19 9.13 39.25
C ALA A 389 29.27 7.60 39.38
N ALA A 390 29.82 7.02 38.31
CA ALA A 390 30.55 5.76 38.20
C ALA A 390 29.78 4.42 38.06
N GLY A 391 29.94 3.84 36.88
CA GLY A 391 29.74 2.43 36.57
C GLY A 391 30.23 2.14 35.15
N ALA A 392 31.55 2.07 34.96
CA ALA A 392 32.21 1.77 33.70
C ALA A 392 32.07 0.28 33.32
N GLY A 393 31.74 0.01 32.06
CA GLY A 393 31.79 -1.30 31.40
C GLY A 393 31.81 -1.12 29.89
N ALA A 394 32.77 -1.75 29.22
CA ALA A 394 33.30 -1.39 27.91
C ALA A 394 32.39 -1.67 26.69
N ALA A 395 32.47 -0.71 25.75
CA ALA A 395 32.45 -0.85 24.29
C ALA A 395 31.40 -1.78 23.62
N GLY A 396 30.24 -1.19 23.32
CA GLY A 396 29.47 -1.47 22.11
C GLY A 396 28.91 -0.13 21.64
N ALA A 397 29.13 0.25 20.37
CA ALA A 397 28.74 1.54 19.82
C ALA A 397 27.22 1.80 19.95
N ALA A 398 26.80 2.40 21.05
CA ALA A 398 25.44 2.86 21.26
C ALA A 398 25.26 4.20 20.55
N ASN A 399 24.38 4.18 19.56
CA ASN A 399 23.87 5.28 18.77
C ASN A 399 23.33 6.39 19.69
N ALA A 400 24.16 7.38 20.02
CA ALA A 400 23.80 8.46 20.93
C ALA A 400 23.10 9.60 20.16
N GLY A 401 21.86 9.91 20.57
CA GLY A 401 21.38 11.30 20.54
C GLY A 401 20.38 11.71 19.46
N VAL A 402 19.46 10.84 19.03
CA VAL A 402 18.22 11.33 18.40
C VAL A 402 17.11 11.25 19.45
N ASP A 403 16.64 12.39 19.96
CA ASP A 403 15.51 12.42 20.90
C ASP A 403 14.28 11.82 20.21
N ASN A 404 13.95 10.58 20.58
CA ASN A 404 12.86 9.80 19.99
C ASN A 404 11.52 10.54 20.10
N LYS A 405 11.37 11.43 21.09
CA LYS A 405 10.18 12.28 21.27
C LYS A 405 10.11 13.40 20.23
N ALA A 406 11.24 14.05 19.92
CA ALA A 406 11.30 15.07 18.88
C ALA A 406 11.07 14.48 17.49
N VAL A 407 11.62 13.29 17.22
CA VAL A 407 11.39 12.54 15.98
C VAL A 407 9.92 12.17 15.84
N ASN A 408 9.33 11.57 16.87
CA ASN A 408 7.92 11.18 16.84
C ASN A 408 7.02 12.40 16.66
N ASN A 409 7.29 13.51 17.37
CA ASN A 409 6.53 14.75 17.18
C ASN A 409 6.66 15.34 15.77
N ALA A 410 7.84 15.26 15.15
CA ALA A 410 8.05 15.74 13.78
C ALA A 410 7.34 14.84 12.75
N VAL A 411 7.35 13.52 12.96
CA VAL A 411 6.65 12.55 12.12
C VAL A 411 5.14 12.75 12.21
N GLU A 412 4.59 12.82 13.42
CA GLU A 412 3.14 12.98 13.64
C GLU A 412 2.61 14.36 13.19
N ASN A 413 3.48 15.37 13.12
CA ASN A 413 3.08 16.69 12.62
C ASN A 413 3.23 16.88 11.11
N SER A 414 3.83 15.93 10.40
CA SER A 414 4.02 16.00 8.95
C SER A 414 2.66 15.97 8.23
N PRO A 415 2.47 16.82 7.20
CA PRO A 415 1.22 16.86 6.45
C PRO A 415 0.90 15.53 5.76
N GLU A 416 1.91 14.77 5.33
CA GLU A 416 1.74 13.47 4.70
C GLU A 416 1.19 12.42 5.69
N VAL A 417 1.68 12.42 6.93
CA VAL A 417 1.14 11.56 8.00
C VAL A 417 -0.30 11.99 8.34
N LYS A 418 -0.57 13.30 8.44
CA LYS A 418 -1.92 13.81 8.69
C LYS A 418 -2.91 13.46 7.57
N GLN A 419 -2.47 13.47 6.31
CA GLN A 419 -3.30 13.09 5.18
C GLN A 419 -3.56 11.58 5.14
N ALA A 420 -2.55 10.76 5.41
CA ALA A 420 -2.74 9.32 5.52
C ALA A 420 -3.69 8.97 6.69
N ASP A 421 -3.61 9.72 7.79
CA ASP A 421 -4.50 9.55 8.95
C ASP A 421 -5.93 10.00 8.65
N ALA A 422 -6.08 11.07 7.86
CA ALA A 422 -7.38 11.47 7.36
C ALA A 422 -7.99 10.39 6.44
N ALA A 423 -7.19 9.74 5.59
CA ALA A 423 -7.63 8.62 4.75
C ALA A 423 -8.05 7.40 5.59
N VAL A 424 -7.29 7.05 6.64
CA VAL A 424 -7.68 6.02 7.61
C VAL A 424 -9.01 6.37 8.28
N LYS A 425 -9.19 7.63 8.70
CA LYS A 425 -10.44 8.11 9.31
C LYS A 425 -11.63 8.02 8.34
N GLN A 426 -11.41 8.34 7.06
CA GLN A 426 -12.44 8.24 6.03
C GLN A 426 -12.79 6.78 5.71
N ALA A 427 -11.80 5.89 5.65
CA ALA A 427 -12.03 4.45 5.48
C ALA A 427 -12.77 3.86 6.68
N ALA A 428 -12.47 4.32 7.91
CA ALA A 428 -13.19 3.92 9.11
C ALA A 428 -14.67 4.37 9.08
N ALA A 429 -14.93 5.62 8.68
CA ALA A 429 -16.31 6.09 8.49
C ALA A 429 -17.07 5.30 7.42
N THR A 430 -16.38 4.91 6.33
CA THR A 430 -16.95 4.07 5.27
C THR A 430 -17.29 2.66 5.79
N LEU A 431 -16.45 2.10 6.67
CA LEU A 431 -16.73 0.84 7.35
C LEU A 431 -17.93 0.93 8.28
N ASP A 432 -18.06 2.02 9.05
CA ASP A 432 -19.22 2.26 9.93
C ASP A 432 -20.52 2.38 9.12
N GLU A 433 -20.48 3.06 7.98
CA GLU A 433 -21.63 3.17 7.06
C GLU A 433 -22.00 1.81 6.45
N ALA A 434 -21.01 1.02 6.02
CA ALA A 434 -21.22 -0.33 5.50
C ALA A 434 -21.79 -1.27 6.56
N LEU A 435 -21.32 -1.16 7.82
CA LEU A 435 -21.84 -1.90 8.96
C LEU A 435 -23.30 -1.53 9.26
N ALA A 436 -23.63 -0.23 9.22
CA ALA A 436 -25.00 0.23 9.40
C ALA A 436 -25.94 -0.28 8.29
N GLN A 437 -25.48 -0.30 7.03
CA GLN A 437 -26.23 -0.88 5.91
C GLN A 437 -26.41 -2.39 6.08
N ALA A 438 -25.36 -3.11 6.47
CA ALA A 438 -25.41 -4.54 6.73
C ALA A 438 -26.43 -4.89 7.83
N LYS A 439 -26.45 -4.14 8.93
CA LYS A 439 -27.44 -4.33 10.01
C LYS A 439 -28.88 -4.10 9.55
N ARG A 440 -29.12 -3.06 8.74
CA ARG A 440 -30.45 -2.79 8.16
C ARG A 440 -30.93 -3.94 7.28
N VAL A 441 -30.06 -4.46 6.41
CA VAL A 441 -30.37 -5.58 5.51
C VAL A 441 -30.56 -6.89 6.30
N ALA A 442 -29.78 -7.11 7.36
CA ALA A 442 -29.97 -8.26 8.24
C ALA A 442 -31.33 -8.21 8.96
N ALA A 443 -31.73 -7.03 9.45
CA ALA A 443 -32.98 -6.80 10.18
C ALA A 443 -34.25 -6.76 9.31
N ASP A 444 -34.13 -6.53 7.99
CA ASP A 444 -35.27 -6.43 7.08
C ASP A 444 -35.89 -7.80 6.76
N PRO A 445 -37.12 -8.11 7.19
CA PRO A 445 -37.78 -9.41 6.96
C PRO A 445 -38.08 -9.70 5.47
N HIS A 446 -38.01 -8.70 4.61
CA HIS A 446 -38.25 -8.82 3.15
C HIS A 446 -36.98 -8.67 2.31
N ALA A 447 -35.80 -8.57 2.93
CA ALA A 447 -34.53 -8.46 2.20
C ALA A 447 -34.33 -9.64 1.25
N THR A 448 -33.98 -9.38 -0.01
CA THR A 448 -33.64 -10.39 -1.01
C THR A 448 -32.22 -10.93 -0.81
N GLN A 449 -31.92 -12.12 -1.36
CA GLN A 449 -30.57 -12.67 -1.29
C GLN A 449 -29.53 -11.75 -1.94
N GLU A 450 -29.86 -11.11 -3.06
CA GLU A 450 -28.99 -10.12 -3.71
C GLU A 450 -28.69 -8.93 -2.80
N GLN A 451 -29.66 -8.46 -2.01
CA GLN A 451 -29.44 -7.36 -1.06
C GLN A 451 -28.52 -7.79 0.09
N VAL A 452 -28.71 -9.02 0.60
CA VAL A 452 -27.87 -9.61 1.64
C VAL A 452 -26.43 -9.79 1.16
N ASP A 453 -26.24 -10.31 -0.05
CA ASP A 453 -24.94 -10.54 -0.66
C ASP A 453 -24.24 -9.20 -0.98
N ALA A 454 -24.96 -8.22 -1.52
CA ALA A 454 -24.44 -6.89 -1.78
C ALA A 454 -24.01 -6.17 -0.49
N ALA A 455 -24.76 -6.32 0.60
CA ALA A 455 -24.38 -5.77 1.90
C ALA A 455 -23.16 -6.47 2.49
N ALA A 456 -23.04 -7.78 2.31
CA ALA A 456 -21.88 -8.57 2.75
C ALA A 456 -20.61 -8.20 1.99
N VAL A 457 -20.70 -7.98 0.67
CA VAL A 457 -19.59 -7.52 -0.17
C VAL A 457 -19.15 -6.12 0.23
N LYS A 458 -20.08 -5.17 0.34
CA LYS A 458 -19.76 -3.79 0.78
C LYS A 458 -19.06 -3.75 2.14
N LEU A 459 -19.51 -4.57 3.09
CA LEU A 459 -18.90 -4.64 4.41
C LEU A 459 -17.50 -5.25 4.35
N ALA A 460 -17.27 -6.25 3.51
CA ALA A 460 -15.94 -6.83 3.30
C ALA A 460 -14.98 -5.84 2.61
N ASP A 461 -15.42 -5.14 1.57
CA ASP A 461 -14.65 -4.15 0.84
C ASP A 461 -14.25 -2.97 1.74
N ALA A 462 -15.17 -2.50 2.59
CA ALA A 462 -14.87 -1.43 3.53
C ALA A 462 -13.85 -1.85 4.59
N ARG A 463 -13.85 -3.11 5.05
CA ARG A 463 -12.80 -3.64 5.93
C ARG A 463 -11.45 -3.69 5.24
N LYS A 464 -11.42 -4.15 3.99
CA LYS A 464 -10.20 -4.20 3.18
C LYS A 464 -9.64 -2.79 2.95
N ALA A 465 -10.48 -1.84 2.56
CA ALA A 465 -10.10 -0.45 2.37
C ALA A 465 -9.53 0.18 3.65
N LEU A 466 -10.10 -0.13 4.83
CA LEU A 466 -9.52 0.30 6.10
C LEU A 466 -8.15 -0.32 6.38
N ALA A 467 -7.98 -1.61 6.14
CA ALA A 467 -6.70 -2.30 6.32
C ALA A 467 -5.62 -1.74 5.37
N ASP A 468 -5.97 -1.49 4.11
CA ASP A 468 -5.08 -0.91 3.10
C ASP A 468 -4.72 0.54 3.46
N ALA A 469 -5.69 1.34 3.91
CA ALA A 469 -5.44 2.69 4.40
C ALA A 469 -4.49 2.70 5.61
N GLN A 470 -4.66 1.77 6.56
CA GLN A 470 -3.79 1.62 7.72
C GLN A 470 -2.37 1.18 7.32
N ALA A 471 -2.25 0.24 6.39
CA ALA A 471 -0.95 -0.20 5.87
C ALA A 471 -0.22 0.93 5.14
N ASN A 472 -0.93 1.72 4.35
CA ASN A 472 -0.38 2.90 3.69
C ASN A 472 0.03 3.98 4.69
N ALA A 473 -0.78 4.27 5.71
CA ALA A 473 -0.41 5.19 6.78
C ALA A 473 0.85 4.74 7.53
N ALA A 474 1.01 3.43 7.79
CA ALA A 474 2.22 2.89 8.39
C ALA A 474 3.46 3.07 7.49
N LYS A 475 3.33 2.83 6.18
CA LYS A 475 4.41 3.06 5.20
C LYS A 475 4.79 4.54 5.13
N VAL A 476 3.81 5.44 5.07
CA VAL A 476 4.01 6.90 5.04
C VAL A 476 4.73 7.36 6.31
N ARG A 477 4.28 6.93 7.50
CA ARG A 477 4.97 7.23 8.76
C ARG A 477 6.40 6.71 8.78
N ALA A 478 6.65 5.48 8.29
CA ALA A 478 7.99 4.91 8.23
C ALA A 478 8.92 5.69 7.28
N ALA A 479 8.41 6.10 6.12
CA ALA A 479 9.14 6.93 5.16
C ALA A 479 9.45 8.32 5.74
N VAL A 480 8.46 8.98 6.36
CA VAL A 480 8.62 10.29 7.03
C VAL A 480 9.64 10.18 8.16
N ARG A 481 9.55 9.14 9.01
CA ARG A 481 10.51 8.92 10.10
C ARG A 481 11.93 8.72 9.58
N SER A 482 12.09 7.98 8.50
CA SER A 482 13.40 7.78 7.85
C SER A 482 13.98 9.09 7.32
N ARG A 483 13.13 9.96 6.73
CA ARG A 483 13.49 11.31 6.28
C ARG A 483 13.88 12.22 7.45
N VAL A 484 13.07 12.27 8.51
CA VAL A 484 13.34 13.06 9.73
C VAL A 484 14.69 12.66 10.35
N ILE A 485 14.94 11.37 10.51
CA ILE A 485 16.21 10.87 11.08
C ILE A 485 17.40 11.15 10.15
N LYS A 486 17.22 11.14 8.82
CA LYS A 486 18.27 11.47 7.84
C LYS A 486 18.59 12.97 7.86
N GLY A 487 17.58 13.83 7.88
CA GLY A 487 17.75 15.29 8.01
C GLY A 487 18.30 15.74 9.37
N MET A 488 18.10 14.97 10.44
CA MET A 488 18.74 15.22 11.75
C MET A 488 20.22 14.82 11.78
N ARG A 489 20.62 13.77 11.06
CA ARG A 489 22.02 13.33 10.95
C ARG A 489 22.86 14.23 10.03
N SER A 490 22.26 14.74 8.95
CA SER A 490 22.93 15.66 8.00
C SER A 490 23.27 17.02 8.64
N ARG A 491 22.51 17.47 9.65
CA ARG A 491 22.72 18.76 10.34
C ARG A 491 23.78 18.76 11.47
N GLY A 492 24.53 17.66 11.63
CA GLY A 492 25.71 17.52 12.50
C GLY A 492 25.75 18.35 13.79
N ASN A 493 25.42 17.75 14.95
CA ASN A 493 25.84 18.11 16.32
C ASN A 493 25.87 19.61 16.74
N ALA A 494 25.21 20.52 16.04
CA ALA A 494 25.12 21.93 16.40
C ALA A 494 23.81 22.18 17.17
N GLY A 495 23.92 22.24 18.50
CA GLY A 495 23.01 22.98 19.36
C GLY A 495 21.61 22.39 19.54
N ILE A 496 21.45 21.61 20.61
CA ILE A 496 20.16 21.52 21.32
C ILE A 496 19.86 22.92 21.85
N ALA A 497 19.04 23.68 21.14
CA ALA A 497 18.39 24.88 21.65
C ALA A 497 16.88 24.60 21.71
N THR A 498 16.47 24.32 22.93
CA THR A 498 15.13 24.47 23.50
C THR A 498 14.21 25.47 22.79
N GLY A 499 13.00 25.00 22.44
CA GLY A 499 11.79 25.81 22.40
C GLY A 499 11.58 26.69 21.15
N ALA A 500 10.40 26.50 20.54
CA ALA A 500 9.81 27.27 19.44
C ALA A 500 10.23 26.90 18.01
N ASN A 501 9.20 26.50 17.25
CA ASN A 501 9.15 26.26 15.80
C ASN A 501 10.06 25.18 15.20
N VAL A 502 9.60 23.94 15.35
CA VAL A 502 9.79 22.93 14.29
C VAL A 502 8.92 23.38 13.12
N ALA A 503 9.49 24.19 12.23
CA ALA A 503 8.84 24.60 11.00
C ALA A 503 8.54 23.34 10.18
N THR A 504 7.24 23.08 10.06
CA THR A 504 6.58 22.13 9.18
C THR A 504 7.17 22.17 7.77
N THR A 505 8.10 21.27 7.48
CA THR A 505 8.51 20.89 6.14
C THR A 505 7.41 20.02 5.52
N GLY A 506 6.40 20.69 4.95
CA GLY A 506 5.47 20.07 4.03
C GLY A 506 6.03 20.15 2.62
N LEU A 507 6.09 19.02 1.92
CA LEU A 507 6.12 19.01 0.46
C LEU A 507 4.77 18.50 -0.04
N MET A 508 4.26 19.22 -1.03
CA MET A 508 2.95 19.07 -1.66
C MET A 508 2.78 17.69 -2.31
N ALA A 509 1.70 16.98 -1.96
CA ALA A 509 1.05 16.05 -2.87
C ALA A 509 -0.38 16.55 -3.09
N THR A 510 -0.66 16.86 -4.35
CA THR A 510 -1.95 17.29 -4.90
C THR A 510 -3.08 16.38 -4.43
N MET A 511 -4.21 16.98 -4.06
CA MET A 511 -5.40 16.28 -3.64
C MET A 511 -5.96 15.38 -4.75
N ILE A 512 -6.23 14.11 -4.43
CA ILE A 512 -7.34 13.38 -5.03
C ILE A 512 -8.23 12.85 -3.91
N ALA A 513 -9.33 13.56 -3.69
CA ALA A 513 -10.52 12.98 -3.11
C ALA A 513 -11.15 12.07 -4.18
N ALA A 514 -11.04 10.76 -3.99
CA ALA A 514 -11.83 9.76 -4.70
C ALA A 514 -12.27 8.66 -3.73
N ILE A 515 -13.02 9.07 -2.70
CA ILE A 515 -13.94 8.20 -1.99
C ILE A 515 -15.31 8.87 -2.16
N GLY A 516 -16.11 8.38 -3.11
CA GLY A 516 -17.34 9.06 -3.50
C GLY A 516 -18.19 8.33 -4.53
N GLY A 517 -18.60 7.09 -4.23
CA GLY A 517 -19.95 6.59 -4.54
C GLY A 517 -20.37 6.35 -6.00
N ALA A 518 -20.13 5.15 -6.50
CA ALA A 518 -21.01 4.54 -7.50
C ALA A 518 -22.13 3.75 -6.80
N PHE A 519 -23.08 4.45 -6.20
CA PHE A 519 -24.40 3.88 -5.85
C PHE A 519 -25.49 4.84 -6.28
N ALA A 520 -25.63 4.99 -7.60
CA ALA A 520 -26.80 5.62 -8.19
C ALA A 520 -28.02 4.76 -7.87
N THR A 521 -28.79 5.21 -6.87
CA THR A 521 -30.08 4.65 -6.52
C THR A 521 -31.04 4.91 -7.67
N ARG A 522 -31.30 3.90 -8.52
CA ARG A 522 -32.43 3.95 -9.47
C ARG A 522 -33.72 3.82 -8.66
N ARG A 523 -34.22 4.96 -8.19
CA ARG A 523 -35.56 5.13 -7.63
C ARG A 523 -36.57 4.93 -8.77
N MET A 524 -37.12 3.72 -8.91
CA MET A 524 -38.28 3.50 -9.78
C MET A 524 -39.45 4.33 -9.24
N ARG A 525 -39.75 5.41 -9.96
CA ARG A 525 -40.93 6.25 -9.76
C ARG A 525 -42.09 5.52 -10.45
N THR A 526 -43.03 5.04 -9.64
CA THR A 526 -44.36 4.63 -10.09
C THR A 526 -44.99 5.75 -10.94
N LYS A 527 -45.38 5.42 -12.16
CA LYS A 527 -46.35 6.18 -12.93
C LYS A 527 -47.44 5.22 -13.40
N HIS A 528 -48.58 5.29 -12.71
CA HIS A 528 -49.86 4.97 -13.29
C HIS A 528 -50.13 5.91 -14.47
N ALA A 529 -50.50 5.32 -15.61
CA ALA A 529 -51.33 5.89 -16.67
C ALA A 529 -51.79 4.67 -17.50
N ASN A 530 -52.98 4.13 -17.28
CA ASN A 530 -54.24 4.59 -17.85
C ASN A 530 -54.17 4.74 -19.37
N ARG A 531 -54.72 3.75 -20.10
CA ARG A 531 -55.49 3.94 -21.32
C ARG A 531 -56.19 2.63 -21.74
N ASP A 532 -57.51 2.76 -21.83
CA ASP A 532 -58.53 2.01 -22.58
C ASP A 532 -58.66 0.49 -22.40
#